data_AF-A0A4Y3G9K1-F1
#
_entry.id   AF-A0A4Y3G9K1-F1
#
_cell.length_a   1.000
_cell.length_b   1.000
_cell.length_c   1.000
_cell.angle_alpha   90.00
_cell.angle_beta   90.00
_cell.angle_gamma   90.00
#
_symmetry.space_group_name_H-M   'P 1'
#
loop_
_entity.id
_entity.type
_entity.pdbx_description
1 polymer ?
#
loop_
_entity_poly.entity_id
_entity_poly.type
_entity_poly.pdbx_seq_one_letter_code
_entity_poly.pdbx_strand_id
1 'polypeptide(L)'
;MLPSGDRKTSTAANLTGLASKLLGFEKGGEYRLVPHTIVSDVCEGVSDCVDACPVACIQPGQGRNRKGTPFQWINADTCIDCGICLQICPISGAILPEERPDLQRRP
;
A
#
# COMPACT_ATOMS: atom_id res chain seq x y z
N MET A 1 16.30 37.87 -40.15
CA MET A 1 17.14 37.06 -41.05
C MET A 1 18.48 36.80 -40.37
N LEU A 2 18.74 35.59 -39.90
CA LEU A 2 20.09 35.13 -39.52
C LEU A 2 20.56 34.15 -40.61
N PRO A 3 21.78 34.30 -41.14
CA PRO A 3 22.25 33.48 -42.24
C PRO A 3 22.68 32.09 -41.76
N SER A 4 22.29 31.11 -42.56
CA SER A 4 22.61 29.69 -42.46
C SER A 4 24.11 29.45 -42.64
N GLY A 5 24.77 28.95 -41.61
CA GLY A 5 26.10 28.35 -41.69
C GLY A 5 25.98 26.83 -41.79
N ASP A 6 26.37 26.29 -42.93
CA ASP A 6 26.43 24.86 -43.22
C ASP A 6 27.49 24.10 -42.40
N ARG A 7 27.33 22.77 -42.43
CA ARG A 7 28.32 21.70 -42.21
C ARG A 7 28.57 21.38 -40.71
N LYS A 8 28.44 20.13 -40.24
CA LYS A 8 28.93 18.87 -40.82
C LYS A 8 28.18 17.67 -40.25
N THR A 9 27.98 16.71 -41.14
CA THR A 9 27.85 15.26 -40.90
C THR A 9 28.58 14.77 -39.65
N SER A 10 27.88 14.12 -38.73
CA SER A 10 28.44 13.09 -37.85
C SER A 10 27.32 12.18 -37.36
N THR A 11 27.20 11.05 -38.04
CA THR A 11 26.99 9.71 -37.47
C THR A 11 26.00 9.59 -36.32
N ALA A 12 24.84 9.01 -36.63
CA ALA A 12 23.93 8.41 -35.68
C ALA A 12 24.66 7.39 -34.80
N ALA A 13 25.03 7.79 -33.58
CA ALA A 13 25.48 6.88 -32.54
C ALA A 13 25.18 7.50 -31.17
N ASN A 14 24.44 6.75 -30.34
CA ASN A 14 24.27 6.93 -28.89
C ASN A 14 23.18 7.90 -28.38
N LEU A 15 21.95 7.80 -28.91
CA LEU A 15 20.77 8.35 -28.24
C LEU A 15 20.17 7.42 -27.16
N THR A 16 20.61 6.16 -27.07
CA THR A 16 20.01 5.17 -26.15
C THR A 16 20.47 5.31 -24.69
N GLY A 17 21.52 6.08 -24.41
CA GLY A 17 22.12 6.16 -23.06
C GLY A 17 21.65 7.32 -22.18
N LEU A 18 21.04 8.37 -22.75
CA LEU A 18 20.63 9.57 -22.00
C LEU A 18 19.21 9.48 -21.44
N ALA A 19 18.34 8.65 -22.03
CA ALA A 19 16.97 8.45 -21.55
C ALA A 19 16.93 7.76 -20.18
N SER A 20 17.84 6.82 -19.92
CA SER A 20 17.91 6.11 -18.62
C SER A 20 18.29 7.02 -17.45
N LYS A 21 18.98 8.14 -17.70
CA LYS A 21 19.49 9.04 -16.65
C LYS A 21 18.54 10.20 -16.34
N LEU A 22 17.56 10.47 -17.22
CA LEU A 22 16.50 11.46 -17.01
C LEU A 22 15.24 10.86 -16.36
N LEU A 23 15.09 9.53 -16.37
CA LEU A 23 13.93 8.83 -15.80
C LEU A 23 14.21 8.12 -14.46
N GLY A 24 15.44 8.18 -13.92
CA GLY A 24 15.72 7.64 -12.59
C GLY A 24 15.25 6.19 -12.38
N PHE A 25 15.28 5.37 -13.43
CA PHE A 25 14.88 3.96 -13.36
C PHE A 25 16.11 3.10 -13.01
N GLU A 26 16.70 3.39 -11.85
CA GLU A 26 17.62 2.44 -11.22
C GLU A 26 16.77 1.20 -10.87
N LYS A 27 17.19 0.05 -11.37
CA LYS A 27 16.53 -1.24 -11.18
C LYS A 27 16.16 -1.47 -9.70
N GLY A 28 14.88 -1.73 -9.41
CA GLY A 28 14.46 -2.43 -8.20
C GLY A 28 14.22 -1.59 -6.94
N GLY A 29 13.40 -0.53 -7.03
CA GLY A 29 12.78 0.06 -5.85
C GLY A 29 11.67 -0.84 -5.30
N GLU A 30 12.02 -1.89 -4.57
CA GLU A 30 11.05 -2.70 -3.82
C GLU A 30 10.59 -1.88 -2.61
N TYR A 31 9.48 -1.15 -2.78
CA TYR A 31 8.75 -0.60 -1.66
C TYR A 31 8.24 -1.80 -0.83
N ARG A 32 8.79 -1.97 0.37
CA ARG A 32 8.37 -3.06 1.26
C ARG A 32 6.97 -2.74 1.77
N LEU A 33 5.97 -3.37 1.16
CA LEU A 33 4.60 -3.37 1.66
C LEU A 33 4.57 -3.98 3.06
N VAL A 34 3.97 -3.28 4.00
CA VAL A 34 3.71 -3.80 5.33
C VAL A 34 2.19 -3.88 5.51
N PRO A 35 1.62 -5.10 5.58
CA PRO A 35 0.22 -5.26 5.89
C PRO A 35 -0.12 -4.65 7.25
N HIS A 36 -1.28 -4.00 7.32
CA HIS A 36 -1.82 -3.51 8.57
C HIS A 36 -2.47 -4.65 9.36
N THR A 37 -2.63 -4.45 10.67
CA THR A 37 -3.28 -5.45 11.54
C THR A 37 -4.50 -4.87 12.22
N ILE A 38 -5.62 -5.60 12.20
CA ILE A 38 -6.75 -5.32 13.10
C ILE A 38 -6.58 -6.13 14.38
N VAL A 39 -6.37 -5.44 15.51
CA VAL A 39 -6.24 -6.07 16.82
C VAL A 39 -7.61 -6.58 17.24
N SER A 40 -7.82 -7.90 17.16
CA SER A 40 -9.15 -8.51 17.22
C SER A 40 -9.89 -8.24 18.53
N ASP A 41 -9.16 -8.12 19.64
CA ASP A 41 -9.75 -7.85 20.96
C ASP A 41 -9.90 -6.35 21.29
N VAL A 42 -9.37 -5.46 20.44
CA VAL A 42 -9.58 -4.01 20.54
C VAL A 42 -10.68 -3.55 19.56
N CYS A 43 -10.83 -4.22 18.43
CA CYS A 43 -11.88 -3.93 17.44
C CYS A 43 -13.29 -3.90 18.07
N GLU A 44 -14.11 -2.91 17.70
CA GLU A 44 -15.50 -2.77 18.19
C GLU A 44 -16.56 -3.08 17.12
N GLY A 45 -16.11 -3.52 15.93
CA GLY A 45 -17.02 -3.91 14.86
C GLY A 45 -17.64 -2.74 14.09
N VAL A 46 -17.09 -1.52 14.21
CA VAL A 46 -17.54 -0.30 13.48
C VAL A 46 -17.61 -0.54 11.97
N SER A 47 -16.61 -1.23 11.42
CA SER A 47 -16.56 -1.70 10.02
C SER A 47 -16.45 -0.63 8.92
N ASP A 48 -16.35 0.66 9.24
CA ASP A 48 -16.10 1.73 8.23
C ASP A 48 -14.85 1.49 7.37
N CYS A 49 -13.83 0.83 7.94
CA CYS A 49 -12.61 0.47 7.22
C CYS A 49 -12.87 -0.54 6.07
N VAL A 50 -13.90 -1.39 6.17
CA VAL A 50 -14.25 -2.41 5.17
C VAL A 50 -14.58 -1.76 3.84
N ASP A 51 -15.50 -0.80 3.85
CA ASP A 51 -15.96 -0.10 2.64
C ASP A 51 -14.89 0.87 2.11
N ALA A 52 -14.06 1.41 3.01
CA ALA A 52 -12.99 2.34 2.64
C ALA A 52 -11.75 1.64 2.03
N CYS A 53 -11.63 0.31 2.15
CA CYS A 53 -10.48 -0.43 1.65
C CYS A 53 -10.50 -0.51 0.11
N PRO A 54 -9.51 0.07 -0.62
CA PRO A 54 -9.53 0.14 -2.08
C PRO A 54 -9.36 -1.22 -2.77
N VAL A 55 -8.93 -2.24 -2.03
CA VAL A 55 -8.66 -3.60 -2.51
C VAL A 55 -9.49 -4.66 -1.77
N ALA A 56 -10.47 -4.23 -0.97
CA ALA A 56 -11.38 -5.11 -0.23
C ALA A 56 -10.68 -6.21 0.59
N CYS A 57 -9.49 -5.93 1.15
CA CYS A 57 -8.71 -6.94 1.89
C CYS A 57 -9.21 -7.20 3.32
N ILE A 58 -10.22 -6.47 3.80
CA ILE A 58 -10.74 -6.58 5.16
C ILE A 58 -11.95 -7.50 5.15
N GLN A 59 -11.95 -8.52 6.01
CA GLN A 59 -12.95 -9.56 6.07
C GLN A 59 -13.51 -9.73 7.49
N PRO A 60 -14.75 -10.21 7.65
CA PRO A 60 -15.31 -10.51 8.97
C PRO A 60 -14.55 -11.66 9.63
N GLY A 61 -14.28 -11.51 10.92
CA GLY A 61 -13.77 -12.58 11.77
C GLY A 61 -14.88 -13.56 12.15
N GLN A 62 -14.49 -14.76 12.58
CA GLN A 62 -15.44 -15.75 13.09
C GLN A 62 -15.83 -15.45 14.54
N GLY A 63 -17.14 -15.42 14.82
CA GLY A 63 -17.68 -15.29 16.16
C GLY A 63 -17.59 -13.88 16.73
N ARG A 64 -17.24 -13.79 18.03
CA ARG A 64 -17.14 -12.53 18.79
C ARG A 64 -15.82 -12.48 19.52
N ASN A 65 -15.30 -11.27 19.75
CA ASN A 65 -14.06 -11.07 20.49
C ASN A 65 -14.26 -11.13 22.01
N ARG A 66 -13.18 -10.89 22.78
CA ARG A 66 -13.25 -10.86 24.25
C ARG A 66 -14.22 -9.82 24.83
N LYS A 67 -14.59 -8.80 24.06
CA LYS A 67 -15.60 -7.78 24.42
C LYS A 67 -17.02 -8.19 24.02
N GLY A 68 -17.20 -9.33 23.35
CA GLY A 68 -18.48 -9.77 22.82
C GLY A 68 -18.93 -9.01 21.57
N THR A 69 -18.05 -8.25 20.92
CA THR A 69 -18.36 -7.53 19.67
C THR A 69 -17.91 -8.33 18.44
N PRO A 70 -18.56 -8.14 17.27
CA PRO A 70 -17.96 -8.59 16.01
C PRO A 70 -16.63 -7.88 15.78
N PHE A 71 -15.77 -8.49 14.98
CA PHE A 71 -14.46 -7.94 14.63
C PHE A 71 -14.11 -8.31 13.19
N GLN A 72 -13.16 -7.57 12.62
CA GLN A 72 -12.67 -7.77 11.26
C GLN A 72 -11.20 -8.21 11.30
N TRP A 73 -10.67 -8.71 10.19
CA TRP A 73 -9.25 -9.02 10.00
C TRP A 73 -8.80 -8.60 8.59
N ILE A 74 -7.51 -8.28 8.43
CA ILE A 74 -6.88 -7.89 7.18
C ILE A 74 -6.18 -9.09 6.53
N ASN A 75 -6.49 -9.37 5.27
CA ASN A 75 -5.72 -10.30 4.46
C ASN A 75 -4.40 -9.67 4.03
N ALA A 76 -3.29 -10.17 4.59
CA ALA A 76 -1.94 -9.70 4.33
C ALA A 76 -1.56 -9.81 2.84
N ASP A 77 -1.99 -10.89 2.17
CA ASP A 77 -1.65 -11.14 0.77
C ASP A 77 -2.30 -10.14 -0.21
N THR A 78 -3.33 -9.43 0.25
CA THR A 78 -4.09 -8.47 -0.57
C THR A 78 -3.88 -7.03 -0.12
N CYS A 79 -3.31 -6.78 1.06
CA CYS A 79 -3.10 -5.44 1.58
C CYS A 79 -2.02 -4.71 0.77
N ILE A 80 -2.36 -3.53 0.23
CA ILE A 80 -1.44 -2.69 -0.54
C ILE A 80 -0.84 -1.52 0.27
N ASP A 81 -0.88 -1.60 1.59
CA ASP A 81 -0.32 -0.57 2.50
C ASP A 81 -0.81 0.86 2.22
N CYS A 82 -2.10 1.02 1.91
CA CYS A 82 -2.67 2.34 1.56
C CYS A 82 -2.97 3.25 2.76
N GLY A 83 -3.00 2.70 3.99
CA GLY A 83 -3.24 3.44 5.23
C GLY A 83 -4.65 3.99 5.46
N ILE A 84 -5.60 3.85 4.53
CA ILE A 84 -6.97 4.41 4.69
C ILE A 84 -7.69 3.85 5.93
N CYS A 85 -7.49 2.56 6.22
CA CYS A 85 -8.08 1.94 7.41
C CYS A 85 -7.63 2.62 8.72
N LEU A 86 -6.37 3.04 8.81
CA LEU A 86 -5.83 3.78 9.97
C LEU A 86 -6.48 5.15 10.14
N GLN A 87 -6.84 5.80 9.05
CA GLN A 87 -7.39 7.16 9.09
C GLN A 87 -8.87 7.18 9.46
N ILE A 88 -9.63 6.17 9.04
CA ILE A 88 -11.08 6.15 9.22
C ILE A 88 -11.54 5.44 10.49
N CYS A 89 -10.74 4.53 11.04
CA CYS A 89 -11.15 3.79 12.23
C CYS A 89 -11.19 4.73 13.46
N PRO A 90 -12.35 4.91 14.11
CA PRO A 90 -12.46 5.80 15.27
C PRO A 90 -11.89 5.19 16.56
N ILE A 91 -11.58 3.89 16.55
CA ILE A 91 -11.15 3.15 17.74
C ILE A 91 -9.63 3.17 17.84
N SER A 92 -9.12 3.88 18.83
CA SER A 92 -7.68 3.97 19.11
C SER A 92 -7.07 2.57 19.34
N GLY A 93 -5.98 2.27 18.63
CA GLY A 93 -5.26 1.00 18.74
C GLY A 93 -5.99 -0.21 18.14
N ALA A 94 -7.16 -0.04 17.50
CA ALA A 94 -7.82 -1.13 16.82
C ALA A 94 -7.09 -1.57 15.54
N ILE A 95 -6.33 -0.67 14.92
CA ILE A 95 -5.55 -0.93 13.70
C ILE A 95 -4.11 -0.48 13.91
N LEU A 96 -3.16 -1.34 13.55
CA LEU A 96 -1.71 -1.08 13.64
C LEU A 96 -1.09 -0.91 12.24
N PRO A 97 -0.12 0.02 12.08
CA PRO A 97 0.66 0.20 10.85
C PRO A 97 1.80 -0.84 10.70
N GLU A 98 1.57 -2.04 11.23
CA GLU A 98 2.52 -3.15 11.19
C GLU A 98 1.77 -4.48 11.11
N GLU A 99 2.43 -5.50 10.58
CA GLU A 99 1.89 -6.85 10.50
C GLU A 99 2.13 -7.58 11.83
N ARG A 100 1.04 -7.99 12.48
CA ARG A 100 0.99 -8.65 13.78
C ARG A 100 -0.01 -9.80 13.75
N PRO A 101 0.33 -10.92 13.10
CA PRO A 101 -0.58 -12.07 12.97
C PRO A 101 -1.00 -12.65 14.33
N ASP A 102 -0.17 -12.47 15.36
CA ASP A 102 -0.43 -12.86 16.74
C ASP A 102 -1.61 -12.10 17.39
N LEU A 103 -1.93 -10.90 16.90
CA LEU A 103 -3.01 -10.05 17.43
C LEU A 103 -4.30 -10.12 16.60
N GLN A 104 -4.27 -10.81 15.47
CA GLN A 104 -5.38 -10.87 14.52
C GLN A 104 -5.89 -12.30 14.39
N ARG A 105 -7.09 -12.56 14.90
CA ARG A 105 -7.76 -13.85 14.75
C ARG A 105 -8.28 -14.01 13.34
N ARG A 106 -7.61 -14.85 12.56
CA ARG A 106 -8.04 -15.29 11.22
C ARG A 106 -8.88 -16.58 11.34
N PRO A 107 -9.87 -16.77 10.45
CA PRO A 107 -10.63 -18.01 10.34
C PRO A 107 -9.78 -19.21 9.91
#